data_AF-D9Y2A2-F1
#
_entry.id   AF-D9Y2A2-F1
#
_cell.length_a   1.000
_cell.length_b   1.000
_cell.length_c   1.000
_cell.angle_alpha   90.00
_cell.angle_beta   90.00
_cell.angle_gamma   90.00
#
_symmetry.space_group_name_H-M   'P 1'
#
loop_
_entity.id
_entity.type
_entity.pdbx_description
1 polymer ?
#
loop_
_entity_poly.entity_id
_entity_poly.type
_entity_poly.pdbx_seq_one_letter_code
_entity_poly.pdbx_strand_id
1 'polypeptide(L)'
;MVVTVAAALLLAGCAGTGKTDRTAEPASSPSAAAEQSPAAAAQTLDQVLSELHLASQDVGEGRARVLMDEERATQQLPTCRAAGMVLTRTVPGRAEILKITEQLRRTGWVIDDQDFIEATSGPWTIMFRPMPLPTELAAKESPNEGMIQLWVTGKCYRP
;
A
#
# COMPACT_ATOMS: atom_id res chain seq x y z
N MET A 1 -10.92 25.53 -43.57
CA MET A 1 -11.23 24.19 -44.14
C MET A 1 -12.06 23.44 -43.12
N VAL A 2 -13.29 23.10 -43.50
CA VAL A 2 -14.22 22.30 -42.69
C VAL A 2 -14.37 20.98 -43.42
N VAL A 3 -14.10 19.86 -42.75
CA VAL A 3 -14.43 18.53 -43.26
C VAL A 3 -15.18 17.78 -42.16
N THR A 4 -16.49 17.77 -42.31
CA THR A 4 -17.42 16.81 -41.69
C THR A 4 -17.39 15.52 -42.52
N VAL A 5 -17.30 14.36 -41.87
CA VAL A 5 -17.70 13.08 -42.49
C VAL A 5 -18.54 12.28 -41.50
N ALA A 6 -19.67 11.83 -42.03
CA ALA A 6 -20.82 11.26 -41.35
C ALA A 6 -20.64 9.79 -40.94
N ALA A 7 -21.53 9.37 -40.05
CA ALA A 7 -21.76 8.00 -39.60
C ALA A 7 -22.12 7.04 -40.75
N ALA A 8 -21.79 5.76 -40.57
CA ALA A 8 -22.41 4.65 -41.29
C ALA A 8 -22.72 3.51 -40.29
N LEU A 9 -24.00 3.42 -39.92
CA LEU A 9 -24.64 2.20 -39.42
C LEU A 9 -24.88 1.29 -40.63
N LEU A 10 -24.45 0.03 -40.56
CA LEU A 10 -24.95 -1.01 -41.46
C LEU A 10 -25.43 -2.21 -40.65
N LEU A 11 -26.73 -2.46 -40.82
CA LEU A 11 -27.52 -3.59 -40.36
C LEU A 11 -27.29 -4.83 -41.24
N ALA A 12 -27.34 -5.98 -40.56
CA ALA A 12 -27.97 -7.26 -40.94
C ALA A 12 -27.44 -8.11 -42.12
N GLY A 13 -27.33 -9.43 -41.85
CA GLY A 13 -27.60 -10.46 -42.85
C GLY A 13 -26.90 -11.81 -42.64
N CYS A 14 -27.61 -12.78 -42.08
CA CYS A 14 -27.79 -14.10 -42.71
C CYS A 14 -28.99 -14.82 -42.08
N ALA A 15 -30.02 -15.02 -42.90
CA ALA A 15 -31.27 -15.68 -42.57
C ALA A 15 -31.20 -17.18 -42.86
N GLY A 16 -31.95 -17.98 -42.09
CA GLY A 16 -32.23 -19.38 -42.35
C GLY A 16 -33.47 -19.83 -41.59
N THR A 17 -34.60 -19.91 -42.29
CA THR A 17 -35.97 -20.22 -41.85
C THR A 17 -36.22 -21.70 -41.52
N GLY A 18 -37.01 -21.98 -40.48
CA GLY A 18 -37.65 -23.29 -40.25
C GLY A 18 -38.50 -23.31 -38.97
N LYS A 19 -39.79 -23.58 -39.09
CA LYS A 19 -40.81 -23.60 -38.02
C LYS A 19 -41.18 -25.04 -37.65
N THR A 20 -41.07 -25.44 -36.38
CA THR A 20 -41.81 -26.59 -35.79
C THR A 20 -41.75 -26.57 -34.25
N ASP A 21 -42.89 -26.80 -33.60
CA ASP A 21 -43.11 -27.07 -32.18
C ASP A 21 -42.38 -28.34 -31.67
N ARG A 22 -41.75 -28.26 -30.47
CA ARG A 22 -41.86 -29.24 -29.36
C ARG A 22 -40.93 -28.93 -28.18
N THR A 23 -41.49 -29.10 -26.99
CA THR A 23 -40.92 -29.11 -25.63
C THR A 23 -39.58 -29.87 -25.46
N ALA A 24 -38.62 -29.25 -24.76
CA ALA A 24 -37.68 -29.89 -23.82
C ALA A 24 -36.92 -28.84 -22.98
N GLU A 25 -37.11 -28.84 -21.65
CA GLU A 25 -36.05 -28.52 -20.66
C GLU A 25 -35.10 -29.74 -20.56
N PRO A 26 -33.92 -29.72 -19.90
CA PRO A 26 -33.18 -28.63 -19.25
C PRO A 26 -31.67 -28.61 -19.63
N ALA A 27 -30.93 -27.57 -19.22
CA ALA A 27 -29.52 -27.72 -18.83
C ALA A 27 -28.99 -26.42 -18.20
N SER A 28 -28.78 -26.48 -16.89
CA SER A 28 -27.95 -25.55 -16.13
C SER A 28 -26.62 -25.29 -16.85
N SER A 29 -26.41 -24.06 -17.30
CA SER A 29 -25.08 -23.57 -17.66
C SER A 29 -24.54 -22.75 -16.49
N PRO A 30 -23.52 -23.23 -15.75
CA PRO A 30 -22.78 -22.39 -14.82
C PRO A 30 -21.92 -21.44 -15.66
N SER A 31 -22.44 -20.24 -15.92
CA SER A 31 -21.67 -19.21 -16.61
C SER A 31 -20.67 -18.61 -15.63
N ALA A 32 -19.45 -19.12 -15.73
CA ALA A 32 -18.19 -18.50 -15.36
C ALA A 32 -18.19 -17.79 -13.99
N ALA A 33 -17.77 -18.53 -12.96
CA ALA A 33 -17.03 -17.90 -11.88
C ALA A 33 -15.93 -17.07 -12.53
N ALA A 34 -16.01 -15.74 -12.38
CA ALA A 34 -14.91 -14.87 -12.69
C ALA A 34 -13.68 -15.47 -12.01
N GLU A 35 -12.70 -15.91 -12.80
CA GLU A 35 -11.39 -16.26 -12.29
C GLU A 35 -10.94 -15.10 -11.42
N GLN A 36 -10.91 -15.35 -10.10
CA GLN A 36 -10.38 -14.42 -9.15
C GLN A 36 -8.94 -14.19 -9.58
N SER A 37 -8.71 -13.01 -10.16
CA SER A 37 -7.38 -12.45 -10.38
C SER A 37 -6.54 -12.77 -9.15
N PRO A 38 -5.33 -13.34 -9.30
CA PRO A 38 -4.56 -13.82 -8.16
C PRO A 38 -4.47 -12.68 -7.15
N ALA A 39 -5.02 -12.91 -5.96
CA ALA A 39 -4.95 -11.97 -4.86
C ALA A 39 -3.49 -11.53 -4.76
N ALA A 40 -3.23 -10.23 -4.92
CA ALA A 40 -1.89 -9.68 -4.76
C ALA A 40 -1.32 -10.28 -3.47
N ALA A 41 -0.19 -10.98 -3.59
CA ALA A 41 0.38 -11.72 -2.47
C ALA A 41 0.42 -10.79 -1.25
N ALA A 42 -0.17 -11.24 -0.13
CA ALA A 42 -0.27 -10.40 1.06
C ALA A 42 1.15 -10.02 1.52
N GLN A 43 1.43 -8.72 1.61
CA GLN A 43 2.73 -8.21 2.07
C GLN A 43 3.02 -8.72 3.49
N THR A 44 4.27 -9.13 3.74
CA THR A 44 4.75 -9.49 5.08
C THR A 44 5.26 -8.25 5.83
N LEU A 45 5.41 -8.35 7.17
CA LEU A 45 5.99 -7.27 7.95
C LEU A 45 7.41 -6.90 7.46
N ASP A 46 8.23 -7.90 7.17
CA ASP A 46 9.60 -7.68 6.66
C ASP A 46 9.61 -6.93 5.33
N GLN A 47 8.66 -7.22 4.45
CA GLN A 47 8.53 -6.50 3.18
C GLN A 47 8.16 -5.03 3.43
N VAL A 48 7.21 -4.75 4.32
CA VAL A 48 6.82 -3.39 4.68
C VAL A 48 7.98 -2.61 5.29
N LEU A 49 8.74 -3.24 6.18
CA LEU A 49 9.92 -2.62 6.80
C LEU A 49 11.04 -2.35 5.78
N SER A 50 11.22 -3.24 4.81
CA SER A 50 12.16 -3.07 3.71
C SER A 50 11.77 -1.90 2.80
N GLU A 51 10.49 -1.81 2.40
CA GLU A 51 9.97 -0.69 1.61
C GLU A 51 10.11 0.64 2.35
N LEU A 52 9.84 0.66 3.66
CA LEU A 52 10.02 1.84 4.50
C LEU A 52 11.50 2.24 4.60
N HIS A 53 12.40 1.27 4.73
CA HIS A 53 13.84 1.54 4.73
C HIS A 53 14.27 2.21 3.43
N LEU A 54 13.86 1.66 2.27
CA LEU A 54 14.16 2.22 0.95
C LEU A 54 13.56 3.62 0.78
N ALA A 55 12.30 3.83 1.19
CA ALA A 55 11.64 5.14 1.10
C ALA A 55 12.31 6.22 1.96
N SER A 56 12.98 5.83 3.05
CA SER A 56 13.63 6.74 4.00
C SER A 56 15.11 7.01 3.72
N GLN A 57 15.71 6.31 2.75
CA GLN A 57 17.17 6.28 2.54
C GLN A 57 17.78 7.68 2.27
N ASP A 58 17.06 8.57 1.60
CA ASP A 58 17.52 9.92 1.24
C ASP A 58 17.15 11.00 2.29
N VAL A 59 16.58 10.59 3.42
CA VAL A 59 16.10 11.50 4.46
C VAL A 59 16.91 11.38 5.76
N GLY A 60 17.44 10.19 6.08
CA GLY A 60 18.21 9.98 7.31
C GLY A 60 19.28 8.90 7.21
N GLU A 61 20.21 8.90 8.18
CA GLU A 61 21.39 8.02 8.18
C GLU A 61 21.16 6.65 8.86
N GLY A 62 19.96 6.39 9.39
CA GLY A 62 19.68 5.24 10.24
C GLY A 62 18.52 4.40 9.72
N ARG A 63 18.76 3.08 9.61
CA ARG A 63 17.71 2.06 9.42
C ARG A 63 16.60 2.29 10.45
N ALA A 64 15.34 2.24 10.01
CA ALA A 64 14.20 2.20 10.92
C ALA A 64 14.46 1.09 11.96
N ARG A 65 14.78 1.48 13.20
CA ARG A 65 14.99 0.52 14.28
C ARG A 65 13.63 0.07 14.74
N VAL A 66 13.23 -1.15 14.37
CA VAL A 66 12.04 -1.79 14.94
C VAL A 66 12.28 -1.99 16.43
N LEU A 67 11.60 -1.21 17.27
CA LEU A 67 11.70 -1.19 18.74
C LEU A 67 10.79 -2.21 19.43
N MET A 68 10.13 -3.09 18.66
CA MET A 68 9.43 -4.24 19.21
C MET A 68 9.69 -5.47 18.35
N ASP A 69 10.67 -6.25 18.79
CA ASP A 69 10.65 -7.70 18.62
C ASP A 69 10.00 -8.26 19.88
N GLU A 70 8.75 -8.69 19.79
CA GLU A 70 8.19 -9.58 20.79
C GLU A 70 7.68 -10.85 20.10
N GLU A 71 8.62 -11.77 19.93
CA GLU A 71 8.44 -13.23 20.00
C GLU A 71 7.48 -13.69 21.14
N ARG A 72 7.12 -12.81 22.09
CA ARG A 72 6.08 -13.00 23.13
C ARG A 72 4.69 -12.41 22.84
N ALA A 73 4.54 -11.38 21.99
CA ALA A 73 3.23 -10.79 21.66
C ALA A 73 2.56 -11.45 20.44
N THR A 74 3.37 -12.02 19.55
CA THR A 74 2.96 -12.64 18.28
C THR A 74 2.33 -14.03 18.42
N GLN A 75 2.41 -14.67 19.59
CA GLN A 75 1.69 -15.93 19.81
C GLN A 75 0.18 -15.73 20.02
N GLN A 76 -0.30 -14.50 20.28
CA GLN A 76 -1.71 -14.26 20.65
C GLN A 76 -2.47 -13.18 19.84
N LEU A 77 -1.85 -12.46 18.90
CA LEU A 77 -2.52 -11.35 18.21
C LEU A 77 -2.68 -11.58 16.69
N PRO A 78 -3.87 -11.28 16.11
CA PRO A 78 -4.10 -11.30 14.66
C PRO A 78 -3.48 -10.10 13.92
N THR A 79 -2.75 -9.23 14.63
CA THR A 79 -2.18 -7.98 14.10
C THR A 79 -0.68 -7.89 14.35
N CYS A 80 0.09 -7.61 13.30
CA CYS A 80 1.50 -7.24 13.39
C CYS A 80 1.67 -5.76 13.68
N ARG A 81 2.73 -5.44 14.44
CA ARG A 81 3.10 -4.08 14.80
C ARG A 81 4.60 -3.93 14.80
N ALA A 82 5.07 -2.78 14.35
CA ALA A 82 6.45 -2.35 14.51
C ALA A 82 6.46 -0.85 14.83
N ALA A 83 7.41 -0.40 15.64
CA ALA A 83 7.65 1.02 15.87
C ALA A 83 9.10 1.31 15.57
N GLY A 84 9.43 2.46 15.02
CA GLY A 84 10.83 2.82 14.77
C GLY A 84 11.06 4.30 14.59
N MET A 85 12.29 4.63 14.22
CA MET A 85 12.69 6.01 13.98
C MET A 85 13.71 6.10 12.85
N VAL A 86 13.63 7.18 12.08
CA VAL A 86 14.65 7.62 11.11
C VAL A 86 15.29 8.87 11.69
N LEU A 87 16.59 8.79 11.98
CA LEU A 87 17.36 9.92 12.53
C LEU A 87 17.80 10.87 11.42
N THR A 88 17.72 12.17 11.69
CA THR A 88 18.02 13.23 10.72
C THR A 88 18.96 14.28 11.32
N ARG A 89 19.86 14.82 10.50
CA ARG A 89 20.83 15.86 10.92
C ARG A 89 20.17 17.15 11.39
N THR A 90 18.99 17.45 10.88
CA THR A 90 18.15 18.59 11.26
C THR A 90 16.76 18.11 11.64
N VAL A 91 15.96 18.94 12.32
CA VAL A 91 14.54 18.62 12.56
C VAL A 91 13.80 18.50 11.22
N PRO A 92 13.16 17.34 10.92
CA PRO A 92 12.57 17.09 9.60
C PRO A 92 11.32 17.96 9.40
N GLY A 93 11.23 18.58 8.22
CA GLY A 93 10.09 19.40 7.81
C GLY A 93 9.23 18.71 6.76
N ARG A 94 8.35 19.50 6.13
CA ARG A 94 7.42 19.00 5.09
C ARG A 94 8.14 18.40 3.88
N ALA A 95 9.31 18.93 3.51
CA ALA A 95 10.05 18.47 2.35
C ALA A 95 10.58 17.03 2.52
N GLU A 96 11.08 16.72 3.72
CA GLU A 96 11.58 15.38 4.06
C GLU A 96 10.45 14.36 4.06
N ILE A 97 9.30 14.70 4.65
CA ILE A 97 8.10 13.85 4.62
C ILE A 97 7.62 13.63 3.18
N LEU A 98 7.63 14.67 2.34
CA LEU A 98 7.21 14.56 0.95
C LEU A 98 8.07 13.57 0.17
N LYS A 99 9.39 13.53 0.42
CA LYS A 99 10.29 12.56 -0.21
C LYS A 99 9.91 11.12 0.14
N ILE A 100 9.67 10.83 1.42
CA ILE A 100 9.30 9.49 1.89
C ILE A 100 7.95 9.07 1.30
N THR A 101 6.94 9.93 1.44
CA THR A 101 5.57 9.63 0.98
C THR A 101 5.47 9.50 -0.53
N GLU A 102 6.26 10.27 -1.30
CA GLU A 102 6.33 10.12 -2.75
C GLU A 102 6.97 8.80 -3.16
N GLN A 103 8.00 8.32 -2.46
CA GLN A 103 8.56 6.99 -2.73
C GLN A 103 7.57 5.87 -2.40
N LEU A 104 6.86 5.97 -1.27
CA LEU A 104 5.82 5.00 -0.92
C LEU A 104 4.66 5.01 -1.91
N ARG A 105 4.25 6.18 -2.40
CA ARG A 105 3.23 6.31 -3.45
C ARG A 105 3.62 5.55 -4.72
N ARG A 106 4.90 5.59 -5.10
CA ARG A 106 5.42 4.87 -6.27
C ARG A 106 5.39 3.35 -6.10
N THR A 107 5.39 2.85 -4.87
CA THR A 107 5.25 1.41 -4.57
C THR A 107 3.81 1.00 -4.28
N GLY A 108 2.83 1.89 -4.52
CA GLY A 108 1.40 1.58 -4.45
C GLY A 108 0.73 1.95 -3.12
N TRP A 109 1.42 2.65 -2.22
CA TRP A 109 0.82 3.13 -0.99
C TRP A 109 -0.10 4.33 -1.25
N VAL A 110 -1.23 4.35 -0.57
CA VAL A 110 -2.13 5.51 -0.52
C VAL A 110 -1.71 6.40 0.64
N ILE A 111 -1.58 7.70 0.39
CA ILE A 111 -1.11 8.68 1.39
C ILE A 111 -2.27 9.59 1.81
N ASP A 112 -2.50 9.69 3.12
CA ASP A 112 -3.36 10.69 3.75
C ASP A 112 -2.50 11.62 4.62
N ASP A 113 -2.71 12.93 4.50
CA ASP A 113 -1.91 13.97 5.18
C ASP A 113 -2.75 15.03 5.92
N GLN A 114 -4.02 14.72 6.25
CA GLN A 114 -4.94 15.69 6.85
C GLN A 114 -4.61 16.08 8.31
N ASP A 115 -4.28 15.11 9.17
CA ASP A 115 -4.00 15.35 10.61
C ASP A 115 -2.64 14.78 11.04
N PHE A 116 -2.32 13.58 10.55
CA PHE A 116 -1.04 12.91 10.65
C PHE A 116 -0.73 12.30 9.29
N ILE A 117 0.54 12.12 8.97
CA ILE A 117 0.90 11.49 7.71
C ILE A 117 0.69 9.99 7.89
N GLU A 118 -0.27 9.45 7.15
CA GLU A 118 -0.60 8.03 7.09
C GLU A 118 -0.30 7.50 5.68
N ALA A 119 0.33 6.32 5.60
CA ALA A 119 0.44 5.56 4.37
C ALA A 119 -0.29 4.22 4.56
N THR A 120 -1.14 3.84 3.61
CA THR A 120 -1.87 2.55 3.63
C THR A 120 -1.58 1.70 2.40
N SER A 121 -1.46 0.39 2.60
CA SER A 121 -1.30 -0.62 1.55
C SER A 121 -1.98 -1.92 1.98
N GLY A 122 -3.16 -2.19 1.41
CA GLY A 122 -3.97 -3.35 1.81
C GLY A 122 -4.30 -3.33 3.31
N PRO A 123 -3.90 -4.35 4.10
CA PRO A 123 -4.14 -4.38 5.54
C PRO A 123 -3.10 -3.59 6.35
N TRP A 124 -2.12 -2.95 5.71
CA TRP A 124 -1.02 -2.26 6.38
C TRP A 124 -1.23 -0.76 6.45
N THR A 125 -0.86 -0.19 7.58
CA THR A 125 -0.87 1.24 7.87
C THR A 125 0.47 1.65 8.48
N ILE A 126 1.07 2.72 7.96
CA ILE A 126 2.26 3.37 8.51
C ILE A 126 1.89 4.80 8.91
N MET A 127 2.14 5.17 10.16
CA MET A 127 2.03 6.54 10.65
C MET A 127 3.43 7.15 10.78
N PHE A 128 3.57 8.39 10.31
CA PHE A 128 4.81 9.16 10.40
C PHE A 128 4.60 10.38 11.29
N ARG A 129 5.56 10.63 12.18
CA ARG A 129 5.59 11.84 13.00
C ARG A 129 6.97 12.47 12.98
N PRO A 130 7.18 13.56 12.24
CA PRO A 130 8.41 14.35 12.35
C PRO A 130 8.46 15.05 13.71
N MET A 131 9.62 15.03 14.35
CA MET A 131 9.84 15.73 15.62
C MET A 131 11.32 16.03 15.87
N PRO A 132 11.64 17.00 16.74
CA PRO A 132 12.98 17.15 17.27
C PRO A 132 13.42 15.87 17.97
N LEU A 133 14.72 15.59 17.94
CA LEU A 133 15.27 14.48 18.70
C LEU A 133 15.09 14.77 20.22
N PRO A 134 14.47 13.85 20.99
CA PRO A 134 14.31 14.04 22.42
C PRO A 134 15.65 14.25 23.13
N THR A 135 15.66 15.08 24.17
CA THR A 135 16.87 15.43 24.94
C THR A 135 17.58 14.20 25.51
N GLU A 136 16.83 13.16 25.83
CA GLU A 136 17.33 11.90 26.38
C GLU A 136 18.15 11.10 25.35
N LEU A 137 17.91 11.33 24.05
CA LEU A 137 18.57 10.63 22.94
C LEU A 137 19.68 11.47 22.30
N ALA A 138 19.64 12.79 22.44
CA ALA A 138 20.53 13.74 21.77
C ALA A 138 22.02 13.43 21.93
N ALA A 139 22.47 13.06 23.14
CA ALA A 139 23.87 12.76 23.40
C ALA A 139 24.34 11.47 22.70
N LYS A 140 23.47 10.46 22.64
CA LYS A 140 23.79 9.14 22.10
C LYS A 140 23.71 9.10 20.58
N GLU A 141 22.72 9.78 20.04
CA GLU A 141 22.41 9.79 18.61
C GLU A 141 23.01 11.02 17.91
N SER A 142 23.95 11.72 18.57
CA SER A 142 24.76 12.76 17.95
C SER A 142 25.41 12.22 16.66
N PRO A 143 25.43 13.01 15.58
CA PRO A 143 25.10 14.45 15.50
C PRO A 143 23.70 14.72 14.93
N ASN A 144 22.72 13.87 15.22
CA ASN A 144 21.34 14.07 14.77
C ASN A 144 20.60 15.06 15.67
N GLU A 145 19.80 15.94 15.08
CA GLU A 145 18.97 16.93 15.79
C GLU A 145 17.47 16.60 15.69
N GLY A 146 17.09 15.75 14.74
CA GLY A 146 15.72 15.40 14.45
C GLY A 146 15.49 13.90 14.30
N MET A 147 14.21 13.55 14.30
CA MET A 147 13.78 12.20 13.96
C MET A 147 12.40 12.19 13.29
N ILE A 148 12.15 11.16 12.50
CA ILE A 148 10.81 10.78 12.05
C ILE A 148 10.44 9.51 12.81
N GLN A 149 9.46 9.61 13.70
CA GLN A 149 8.91 8.46 14.39
C GLN A 149 7.96 7.71 13.45
N LEU A 150 8.02 6.38 13.51
CA LEU A 150 7.32 5.47 12.64
C LEU A 150 6.51 4.49 13.48
N TRP A 151 5.24 4.29 13.13
CA TRP A 151 4.45 3.18 13.63
C TRP A 151 3.83 2.43 12.46
N VAL A 152 4.09 1.13 12.41
CA VAL A 152 3.56 0.21 11.41
C VAL A 152 2.58 -0.70 12.10
N THR A 153 1.40 -0.87 11.53
CA THR A 153 0.41 -1.84 11.97
C THR A 153 -0.17 -2.57 10.76
N GLY A 154 -0.53 -3.84 10.91
CA GLY A 154 -1.25 -4.56 9.87
C GLY A 154 -1.69 -5.95 10.29
N LYS A 155 -2.29 -6.69 9.37
CA LYS A 155 -2.66 -8.10 9.61
C LYS A 155 -1.52 -9.01 9.22
N CYS A 156 -1.18 -9.93 10.12
CA CYS A 156 -0.23 -10.99 9.82
C CYS A 156 -0.95 -12.30 9.59
N TYR A 157 -0.65 -12.92 8.45
CA TYR A 157 -1.07 -14.27 8.14
C TYR A 157 0.07 -15.19 8.57
N ARG A 158 -0.24 -16.23 9.37
CA ARG A 158 0.72 -17.30 9.57
C ARG A 158 0.98 -17.96 8.21
N PRO A 159 2.24 -18.24 7.86
CA PRO A 159 2.56 -19.04 6.69
C PRO A 159 1.94 -20.44 6.79
#